data_AF-A0AAE0WBK7-F1
#
_entry.id   AF-A0AAE0WBK7-F1
#
_cell.length_a   1.000
_cell.length_b   1.000
_cell.length_c   1.000
_cell.angle_alpha   90.00
_cell.angle_beta   90.00
_cell.angle_gamma   90.00
#
_symmetry.space_group_name_H-M   'P 1'
#
loop_
_entity.id
_entity.type
_entity.pdbx_description
1 polymer ?
#
loop_
_entity_poly.entity_id
_entity_poly.type
_entity_poly.pdbx_seq_one_letter_code
_entity_poly.pdbx_strand_id
1 'polypeptide(L)'
;MRSPRLFEFISANRPVLITLRSGMALDGAGPCNPVVIVHGGAWNIPDHLLKGSIEGAKASARAAYQILKTGGSALDAVVAAIRVLEDEVCFDAGTGSVLNSNGEVEMDALIMDGETLKAGCVACVQNIKNPIDLARLVMEKTEHVLLVGKGANQFAEEVEMKTVPMSELVTDEAMWEFENFKQYGNTVTQFFGRKDGLGHDTVGAVALDIRGNVACGTSTGGITAKRPGRVGDSPVVGWLDGFKGTSSTLLDILLQTCNLTACVLVFF
;
A
#
# COMPACT_ATOMS: atom_id res chain seq x y z
N MET A 1 -37.43 -22.51 -5.29
CA MET A 1 -36.25 -22.08 -6.06
C MET A 1 -35.92 -20.64 -5.68
N ARG A 2 -34.86 -20.43 -4.89
CA ARG A 2 -34.33 -19.10 -4.55
C ARG A 2 -32.83 -19.14 -4.82
N SER A 3 -32.35 -18.16 -5.59
CA SER A 3 -30.95 -17.98 -5.98
C SER A 3 -30.05 -17.73 -4.76
N PRO A 4 -28.76 -18.09 -4.83
CA PRO A 4 -27.81 -17.84 -3.75
C PRO A 4 -27.46 -16.34 -3.68
N ARG A 5 -27.50 -15.80 -2.46
CA ARG A 5 -27.12 -14.43 -2.14
C ARG A 5 -25.60 -14.35 -1.97
N LEU A 6 -25.01 -13.39 -2.67
CA LEU A 6 -23.65 -12.87 -2.45
C LEU A 6 -23.62 -12.27 -1.03
N PHE A 7 -22.71 -12.73 -0.17
CA PHE A 7 -22.46 -12.11 1.13
C PHE A 7 -21.31 -11.11 0.98
N GLU A 8 -21.64 -9.82 0.88
CA GLU A 8 -20.73 -8.72 1.19
C GLU A 8 -20.97 -8.29 2.64
N PHE A 9 -19.94 -8.34 3.48
CA PHE A 9 -20.01 -7.76 4.82
C PHE A 9 -19.31 -6.40 4.81
N ILE A 10 -20.13 -5.36 4.74
CA ILE A 10 -19.80 -4.00 5.22
C ILE A 10 -19.91 -4.07 6.75
N SER A 11 -18.80 -3.86 7.46
CA SER A 11 -18.76 -3.95 8.93
C SER A 11 -19.49 -2.77 9.57
N ALA A 12 -20.69 -3.05 10.11
CA ALA A 12 -21.24 -2.30 11.23
C ALA A 12 -21.23 -3.21 12.48
N ASN A 13 -20.55 -2.74 13.53
CA ASN A 13 -20.70 -3.15 14.94
C ASN A 13 -19.94 -4.36 15.52
N ARG A 14 -18.79 -4.80 14.99
CA ARG A 14 -17.76 -5.46 15.84
C ARG A 14 -16.34 -5.15 15.33
N PRO A 15 -15.52 -4.36 16.06
CA PRO A 15 -14.11 -4.25 15.72
C PRO A 15 -13.46 -5.62 15.89
N VAL A 16 -12.90 -6.17 14.81
CA VAL A 16 -11.93 -7.26 14.94
C VAL A 16 -10.64 -6.62 15.43
N LEU A 17 -10.52 -6.50 16.74
CA LEU A 17 -9.26 -6.22 17.41
C LEU A 17 -8.37 -7.45 17.19
N ILE A 18 -7.33 -7.34 16.36
CA ILE A 18 -6.24 -8.31 16.35
C ILE A 18 -5.51 -8.14 17.68
N THR A 19 -5.97 -8.85 18.72
CA THR A 19 -5.24 -8.91 19.99
C THR A 19 -4.09 -9.88 19.78
N LEU A 20 -2.87 -9.35 19.56
CA LEU A 20 -1.65 -10.11 19.81
C LEU A 20 -1.66 -10.45 21.31
N ARG A 21 -2.06 -11.69 21.65
CA ARG A 21 -2.00 -12.16 23.04
C ARG A 21 -0.53 -12.27 23.45
N SER A 22 -0.01 -11.30 24.18
CA SER A 22 1.20 -11.49 24.98
C SER A 22 0.83 -12.38 26.18
N GLY A 23 1.42 -13.57 26.27
CA GLY A 23 1.25 -14.43 27.44
C GLY A 23 0.87 -15.87 27.14
N MET A 24 1.49 -16.49 26.15
CA MET A 24 1.90 -17.88 26.28
C MET A 24 3.35 -17.91 25.81
N ALA A 25 4.26 -18.41 26.65
CA ALA A 25 5.50 -18.97 26.14
C ALA A 25 5.11 -19.89 24.98
N LEU A 26 5.68 -19.69 23.79
CA LEU A 26 5.52 -20.60 22.66
C LEU A 26 6.32 -21.87 22.94
N ASP A 27 6.02 -22.54 24.06
CA ASP A 27 6.39 -23.93 24.27
C ASP A 27 5.46 -24.75 23.36
N GLY A 28 5.89 -24.95 22.11
CA GLY A 28 5.29 -25.89 21.16
C GLY A 28 4.45 -25.30 20.01
N ALA A 29 4.87 -24.22 19.35
CA ALA A 29 4.09 -23.60 18.27
C ALA A 29 4.06 -24.46 16.99
N GLY A 30 2.92 -25.11 16.73
CA GLY A 30 2.57 -25.57 15.39
C GLY A 30 2.34 -24.38 14.42
N PRO A 31 2.19 -24.65 13.11
CA PRO A 31 2.05 -23.60 12.10
C PRO A 31 0.86 -22.66 12.37
N CYS A 32 1.07 -21.35 12.20
CA CYS A 32 0.03 -20.34 12.29
C CYS A 32 -0.89 -20.39 11.06
N ASN A 33 -2.16 -19.98 11.23
CA ASN A 33 -3.04 -19.76 10.08
C ASN A 33 -2.61 -18.45 9.39
N PRO A 34 -2.29 -18.49 8.09
CA PRO A 34 -1.85 -17.30 7.38
C PRO A 34 -3.00 -16.30 7.20
N VAL A 35 -2.68 -15.00 7.29
CA VAL A 35 -3.64 -13.91 7.15
C VAL A 35 -3.07 -12.84 6.23
N VAL A 36 -3.92 -12.22 5.41
CA VAL A 36 -3.57 -11.03 4.63
C VAL A 36 -4.70 -10.00 4.71
N ILE A 37 -4.33 -8.73 4.81
CA ILE A 37 -5.23 -7.58 4.74
C ILE A 37 -4.68 -6.65 3.67
N VAL A 38 -5.55 -6.12 2.81
CA VAL A 38 -5.19 -5.16 1.77
C VAL A 38 -6.15 -3.96 1.80
N HIS A 39 -5.68 -2.80 1.37
CA HIS A 39 -6.52 -1.65 1.07
C HIS A 39 -6.08 -1.00 -0.25
N GLY A 40 -7.07 -0.50 -0.99
CA GLY A 40 -6.83 0.29 -2.21
C GLY A 40 -6.82 1.80 -1.97
N GLY A 41 -7.07 2.21 -0.72
CA GLY A 41 -7.32 3.60 -0.35
C GLY A 41 -8.76 3.81 0.10
N ALA A 42 -9.05 4.99 0.60
CA ALA A 42 -10.28 5.20 1.38
C ALA A 42 -10.91 6.56 1.14
N TRP A 43 -11.96 6.50 0.34
CA TRP A 43 -12.65 7.65 -0.18
C TRP A 43 -14.04 7.29 -0.69
N ASN A 44 -14.76 8.31 -1.17
CA ASN A 44 -16.03 8.12 -1.85
C ASN A 44 -15.80 7.69 -3.31
N ILE A 45 -15.48 6.40 -3.51
CA ILE A 45 -15.15 5.82 -4.81
C ILE A 45 -16.30 6.08 -5.81
N PRO A 46 -16.05 6.75 -6.95
CA PRO A 46 -17.03 6.97 -8.00
C PRO A 46 -17.61 5.66 -8.51
N ASP A 47 -18.90 5.66 -8.83
CA ASP A 47 -19.62 4.46 -9.28
C ASP A 47 -18.92 3.73 -10.45
N HIS A 48 -18.24 4.48 -11.34
CA HIS A 48 -17.54 3.92 -12.49
C HIS A 48 -16.23 3.20 -12.12
N LEU A 49 -15.57 3.57 -11.02
CA LEU A 49 -14.35 2.93 -10.52
C LEU A 49 -14.63 1.81 -9.52
N LEU A 50 -15.78 1.85 -8.84
CA LEU A 50 -16.15 0.92 -7.76
C LEU A 50 -15.93 -0.55 -8.10
N LYS A 51 -16.36 -0.99 -9.30
CA LYS A 51 -16.20 -2.38 -9.72
C LYS A 51 -14.72 -2.75 -9.90
N GLY A 52 -13.93 -1.86 -10.49
CA GLY A 52 -12.48 -2.05 -10.68
C GLY A 52 -11.77 -2.13 -9.33
N SER A 53 -12.02 -1.17 -8.44
CA SER A 53 -11.43 -1.15 -7.09
C SER A 53 -11.76 -2.42 -6.28
N ILE A 54 -13.00 -2.93 -6.35
CA ILE A 54 -13.37 -4.16 -5.64
C ILE A 54 -12.64 -5.38 -6.23
N GLU A 55 -12.61 -5.53 -7.56
CA GLU A 55 -11.98 -6.69 -8.18
C GLU A 55 -10.45 -6.65 -8.05
N GLY A 56 -9.84 -5.45 -8.14
CA GLY A 56 -8.43 -5.22 -7.87
C GLY A 56 -8.03 -5.59 -6.45
N ALA A 57 -8.78 -5.13 -5.44
CA ALA A 57 -8.54 -5.51 -4.04
C ALA A 57 -8.67 -7.02 -3.81
N LYS A 58 -9.68 -7.67 -4.41
CA LYS A 58 -9.83 -9.13 -4.35
C LYS A 58 -8.69 -9.86 -5.06
N ALA A 59 -8.20 -9.35 -6.18
CA ALA A 59 -7.08 -9.93 -6.91
C ALA A 59 -5.78 -9.83 -6.09
N SER A 60 -5.55 -8.67 -5.48
CA SER A 60 -4.42 -8.41 -4.59
C SER A 60 -4.40 -9.38 -3.40
N ALA A 61 -5.52 -9.48 -2.67
CA ALA A 61 -5.64 -10.41 -1.55
C ALA A 61 -5.45 -11.88 -1.97
N ARG A 62 -5.99 -12.27 -3.13
CA ARG A 62 -5.81 -13.63 -3.69
C ARG A 62 -4.34 -13.91 -3.99
N ALA A 63 -3.63 -12.99 -4.65
CA ALA A 63 -2.23 -13.16 -5.02
C ALA A 63 -1.35 -13.38 -3.78
N ALA A 64 -1.50 -12.53 -2.77
CA ALA A 64 -0.79 -12.67 -1.51
C ALA A 64 -1.13 -13.96 -0.77
N TYR A 65 -2.42 -14.30 -0.68
CA TYR A 65 -2.84 -15.52 0.04
C TYR A 65 -2.31 -16.81 -0.63
N GLN A 66 -2.19 -16.86 -1.96
CA GLN A 66 -1.58 -18.01 -2.63
C GLN A 66 -0.13 -18.21 -2.19
N ILE A 67 0.67 -17.13 -2.08
CA ILE A 67 2.05 -17.21 -1.60
C ILE A 67 2.09 -17.78 -0.18
N LEU A 68 1.29 -17.22 0.73
CA LEU A 68 1.23 -17.66 2.12
C LEU A 68 0.81 -19.13 2.24
N LYS A 69 -0.22 -19.55 1.49
CA LYS A 69 -0.74 -20.93 1.49
C LYS A 69 0.31 -21.95 1.03
N THR A 70 1.22 -21.54 0.15
CA THR A 70 2.32 -22.39 -0.34
C THR A 70 3.58 -22.34 0.54
N GLY A 71 3.53 -21.65 1.68
CA GLY A 71 4.63 -21.55 2.65
C GLY A 71 5.62 -20.41 2.40
N GLY A 72 5.30 -19.50 1.47
CA GLY A 72 6.07 -18.27 1.21
C GLY A 72 6.12 -17.34 2.42
N SER A 73 6.94 -16.30 2.34
CA SER A 73 7.10 -15.33 3.44
C SER A 73 5.98 -14.27 3.45
N ALA A 74 5.74 -13.68 4.62
CA ALA A 74 4.87 -12.52 4.75
C ALA A 74 5.33 -11.37 3.85
N LEU A 75 6.65 -11.17 3.74
CA LEU A 75 7.28 -10.15 2.91
C LEU A 75 6.95 -10.35 1.41
N ASP A 76 7.10 -11.56 0.90
CA ASP A 76 6.77 -11.89 -0.49
C ASP A 76 5.27 -11.70 -0.77
N ALA A 77 4.42 -12.05 0.20
CA ALA A 77 2.97 -11.89 0.08
C ALA A 77 2.57 -10.41 -0.01
N VAL A 78 3.15 -9.54 0.83
CA VAL A 78 2.89 -8.09 0.79
C VAL A 78 3.33 -7.48 -0.54
N VAL A 79 4.53 -7.82 -1.01
CA VAL A 79 5.04 -7.34 -2.31
C VAL A 79 4.10 -7.75 -3.44
N ALA A 80 3.65 -9.01 -3.45
CA ALA A 80 2.72 -9.49 -4.48
C ALA A 80 1.36 -8.81 -4.41
N ALA A 81 0.82 -8.56 -3.20
CA ALA A 81 -0.41 -7.81 -3.03
C ALA A 81 -0.30 -6.40 -3.60
N ILE A 82 0.74 -5.66 -3.22
CA ILE A 82 0.91 -4.26 -3.62
C ILE A 82 1.22 -4.16 -5.11
N ARG A 83 2.03 -5.07 -5.67
CA ARG A 83 2.29 -5.11 -7.12
C ARG A 83 1.00 -5.24 -7.94
N VAL A 84 0.04 -6.07 -7.48
CA VAL A 84 -1.27 -6.18 -8.14
C VAL A 84 -2.05 -4.87 -8.07
N LEU A 85 -1.93 -4.11 -6.98
CA LEU A 85 -2.60 -2.82 -6.84
C LEU A 85 -1.89 -1.74 -7.67
N GLU A 86 -0.56 -1.73 -7.73
CA GLU A 86 0.23 -0.82 -8.58
C GLU A 86 0.05 -1.06 -10.09
N ASP A 87 -0.35 -2.27 -10.47
CA ASP A 87 -0.64 -2.61 -11.86
C ASP A 87 -2.10 -2.33 -12.25
N GLU A 88 -2.97 -2.00 -11.28
CA GLU A 88 -4.40 -1.76 -11.49
C GLU A 88 -4.67 -0.25 -11.57
N VAL A 89 -5.13 0.19 -12.74
CA VAL A 89 -5.34 1.59 -13.12
C VAL A 89 -6.30 2.37 -12.23
N CYS A 90 -7.12 1.65 -11.46
CA CYS A 90 -8.11 2.25 -10.56
C CYS A 90 -7.52 2.79 -9.26
N PHE A 91 -6.23 2.56 -8.97
CA PHE A 91 -5.59 2.99 -7.73
C PHE A 91 -4.48 4.02 -7.98
N ASP A 92 -4.27 4.93 -7.01
CA ASP A 92 -3.17 5.89 -7.04
C ASP A 92 -1.86 5.23 -6.58
N ALA A 93 -1.36 4.27 -7.35
CA ALA A 93 -0.04 3.67 -7.15
C ALA A 93 0.45 3.04 -8.46
N GLY A 94 1.74 3.18 -8.77
CA GLY A 94 2.29 2.61 -10.01
C GLY A 94 1.59 3.20 -11.25
N THR A 95 0.88 2.34 -11.98
CA THR A 95 0.05 2.74 -13.11
C THR A 95 -1.29 3.29 -12.60
N GLY A 96 -1.60 4.54 -12.90
CA GLY A 96 -2.75 5.25 -12.34
C GLY A 96 -2.38 6.25 -11.25
N SER A 97 -1.09 6.35 -10.90
CA SER A 97 -0.62 7.39 -10.00
C SER A 97 -0.92 8.79 -10.53
N VAL A 98 -1.32 9.67 -9.62
CA VAL A 98 -1.67 11.05 -9.96
C VAL A 98 -0.46 11.91 -10.30
N LEU A 99 -0.73 13.07 -10.89
CA LEU A 99 0.30 13.96 -11.42
C LEU A 99 0.62 15.09 -10.44
N ASN A 100 1.91 15.40 -10.31
CA ASN A 100 2.41 16.59 -9.63
C ASN A 100 2.11 17.87 -10.44
N SER A 101 2.46 19.05 -9.91
CA SER A 101 2.15 20.33 -10.57
C SER A 101 2.85 20.55 -11.93
N ASN A 102 3.83 19.72 -12.29
CA ASN A 102 4.47 19.73 -13.60
C ASN A 102 3.78 18.78 -14.60
N GLY A 103 2.76 18.03 -14.18
CA GLY A 103 2.14 17.00 -14.99
C GLY A 103 2.95 15.68 -15.03
N GLU A 104 3.80 15.44 -14.02
CA GLU A 104 4.65 14.25 -13.94
C GLU A 104 4.21 13.35 -12.78
N VAL A 105 4.30 12.03 -12.96
CA VAL A 105 4.12 11.07 -11.88
C VAL A 105 5.38 11.02 -11.01
N GLU A 106 5.21 11.00 -9.70
CA GLU A 106 6.27 10.79 -8.72
C GLU A 106 5.71 9.90 -7.62
N MET A 107 6.32 8.75 -7.37
CA MET A 107 5.76 7.75 -6.46
C MET A 107 6.60 7.55 -5.22
N ASP A 108 5.93 7.15 -4.15
CA ASP A 108 6.52 6.82 -2.87
C ASP A 108 6.11 5.39 -2.47
N ALA A 109 7.02 4.60 -1.90
CA ALA A 109 6.71 3.26 -1.40
C ALA A 109 7.60 2.84 -0.23
N LEU A 110 7.09 1.90 0.57
CA LEU A 110 7.75 1.32 1.73
C LEU A 110 7.42 -0.17 1.83
N ILE A 111 8.42 -0.95 2.27
CA ILE A 111 8.26 -2.33 2.71
C ILE A 111 9.02 -2.53 4.02
N MET A 112 8.46 -3.30 4.95
CA MET A 112 9.10 -3.64 6.22
C MET A 112 8.84 -5.09 6.61
N ASP A 113 9.91 -5.75 7.06
CA ASP A 113 9.87 -7.07 7.67
C ASP A 113 9.79 -6.96 9.20
N GLY A 114 8.77 -7.59 9.78
CA GLY A 114 8.53 -7.60 11.22
C GLY A 114 9.45 -8.52 12.01
N GLU A 115 10.05 -9.53 11.36
CA GLU A 115 10.99 -10.43 12.04
C GLU A 115 12.34 -9.72 12.28
N THR A 116 12.90 -9.11 11.23
CA THR A 116 14.23 -8.50 11.29
C THR A 116 14.22 -7.00 11.53
N LEU A 117 13.04 -6.35 11.49
CA LEU A 117 12.86 -4.90 11.49
C LEU A 117 13.57 -4.17 10.34
N LYS A 118 14.04 -4.90 9.32
CA LYS A 118 14.56 -4.29 8.10
C LYS A 118 13.43 -3.60 7.35
N ALA A 119 13.74 -2.45 6.78
CA ALA A 119 12.84 -1.69 5.94
C ALA A 119 13.57 -1.17 4.72
N GLY A 120 12.82 -0.96 3.65
CA GLY A 120 13.29 -0.26 2.47
C GLY A 120 12.20 0.65 1.94
N CYS A 121 12.61 1.83 1.51
CA CYS A 121 11.73 2.91 1.14
C CYS A 121 12.29 3.63 -0.08
N VAL A 122 11.38 4.10 -0.93
CA VAL A 122 11.69 5.05 -1.99
C VAL A 122 10.69 6.19 -1.99
N ALA A 123 11.15 7.38 -2.36
CA ALA A 123 10.27 8.53 -2.51
C ALA A 123 10.57 9.31 -3.79
N CYS A 124 9.54 9.92 -4.37
CA CYS A 124 9.60 10.72 -5.59
C CYS A 124 10.28 10.00 -6.76
N VAL A 125 10.09 8.69 -6.87
CA VAL A 125 10.65 7.91 -8.00
C VAL A 125 9.79 8.09 -9.23
N GLN A 126 10.45 8.14 -10.38
CA GLN A 126 9.82 8.28 -11.69
C GLN A 126 10.16 7.06 -12.57
N ASN A 127 9.41 6.79 -13.64
CA ASN A 127 9.71 5.74 -14.62
C ASN A 127 9.85 4.31 -14.05
N ILE A 128 9.36 4.05 -12.84
CA ILE A 128 9.37 2.72 -12.20
C ILE A 128 7.94 2.20 -12.16
N LYS A 129 7.67 1.06 -12.81
CA LYS A 129 6.31 0.51 -12.84
C LYS A 129 5.80 0.12 -11.46
N ASN A 130 6.67 -0.51 -10.66
CA ASN A 130 6.31 -1.05 -9.36
C ASN A 130 7.25 -0.51 -8.27
N PRO A 131 6.96 0.67 -7.69
CA PRO A 131 7.75 1.26 -6.61
C PRO A 131 8.01 0.33 -5.41
N ILE A 132 7.07 -0.56 -5.06
CA ILE A 132 7.26 -1.53 -3.97
C ILE A 132 8.44 -2.48 -4.20
N ASP A 133 8.71 -2.82 -5.46
CA ASP A 133 9.83 -3.69 -5.81
C ASP A 133 11.16 -2.97 -5.62
N LEU A 134 11.23 -1.68 -6.00
CA LEU A 134 12.42 -0.87 -5.76
C LEU A 134 12.65 -0.66 -4.26
N ALA A 135 11.60 -0.42 -3.49
CA ALA A 135 11.67 -0.33 -2.02
C ALA A 135 12.25 -1.63 -1.42
N ARG A 136 11.82 -2.80 -1.91
CA ARG A 136 12.41 -4.09 -1.49
C ARG A 136 13.88 -4.22 -1.89
N LEU A 137 14.26 -3.79 -3.08
CA LEU A 137 15.65 -3.80 -3.51
C LEU A 137 16.53 -2.89 -2.63
N VAL A 138 16.02 -1.72 -2.21
CA VAL A 138 16.72 -0.87 -1.25
C VAL A 138 16.99 -1.63 0.05
N MET A 139 15.98 -2.31 0.60
CA MET A 139 16.09 -3.11 1.83
C MET A 139 17.11 -4.24 1.72
N GLU A 140 17.15 -4.93 0.57
CA GLU A 140 17.92 -6.16 0.41
C GLU A 140 19.35 -5.93 -0.14
N LYS A 141 19.58 -4.84 -0.87
CA LYS A 141 20.81 -4.62 -1.64
C LYS A 141 21.62 -3.40 -1.18
N THR A 142 21.15 -2.65 -0.20
CA THR A 142 21.86 -1.48 0.31
C THR A 142 21.99 -1.53 1.83
N GLU A 143 22.89 -0.71 2.37
CA GLU A 143 22.98 -0.44 3.81
C GLU A 143 22.03 0.68 4.26
N HIS A 144 21.16 1.16 3.37
CA HIS A 144 20.30 2.31 3.56
C HIS A 144 18.83 1.89 3.64
N VAL A 145 18.00 2.75 4.25
CA VAL A 145 16.56 2.51 4.39
C VAL A 145 15.77 3.29 3.36
N LEU A 146 16.12 4.55 3.06
CA LEU A 146 15.35 5.43 2.19
C LEU A 146 16.25 6.06 1.13
N LEU A 147 15.89 5.87 -0.15
CA LEU A 147 16.44 6.61 -1.27
C LEU A 147 15.37 7.49 -1.90
N VAL A 148 15.74 8.66 -2.42
CA VAL A 148 14.75 9.63 -2.94
C VAL A 148 15.13 10.19 -4.29
N GLY A 149 14.12 10.50 -5.10
CA GLY A 149 14.21 11.17 -6.39
C GLY A 149 15.25 10.53 -7.31
N LYS A 150 16.07 11.39 -7.92
CA LYS A 150 17.13 10.97 -8.86
C LYS A 150 18.07 9.90 -8.28
N GLY A 151 18.39 9.94 -6.99
CA GLY A 151 19.28 8.95 -6.37
C GLY A 151 18.64 7.56 -6.33
N ALA A 152 17.34 7.47 -6.04
CA ALA A 152 16.60 6.21 -6.10
C ALA A 152 16.47 5.69 -7.53
N ASN A 153 16.27 6.58 -8.51
CA ASN A 153 16.27 6.23 -9.93
C ASN A 153 17.62 5.71 -10.43
N GLN A 154 18.72 6.33 -10.01
CA GLN A 154 20.07 5.83 -10.31
C GLN A 154 20.31 4.45 -9.70
N PHE A 155 19.89 4.24 -8.46
CA PHE A 155 19.95 2.92 -7.84
C PHE A 155 19.12 1.88 -8.61
N ALA A 156 17.93 2.25 -9.11
CA ALA A 156 17.13 1.37 -9.96
C ALA A 156 17.88 0.95 -11.24
N GLU A 157 18.64 1.87 -11.86
CA GLU A 157 19.52 1.57 -13.00
C GLU A 157 20.68 0.64 -12.59
N GLU A 158 21.32 0.89 -11.45
CA GLU A 158 22.45 0.10 -10.92
C GLU A 158 22.07 -1.37 -10.67
N VAL A 159 20.84 -1.62 -10.20
CA VAL A 159 20.30 -2.98 -9.98
C VAL A 159 19.59 -3.54 -11.22
N GLU A 160 19.74 -2.90 -12.38
CA GLU A 160 19.18 -3.30 -13.67
C GLU A 160 17.64 -3.47 -13.64
N MET A 161 16.96 -2.67 -12.81
CA MET A 161 15.50 -2.67 -12.75
C MET A 161 14.93 -2.11 -14.05
N LYS A 162 13.94 -2.81 -14.61
CA LYS A 162 13.25 -2.35 -15.82
C LYS A 162 12.50 -1.04 -15.54
N THR A 163 12.82 -0.02 -16.32
CA THR A 163 12.09 1.26 -16.33
C THR A 163 11.01 1.27 -17.43
N VAL A 164 10.03 2.16 -17.27
CA VAL A 164 8.96 2.41 -18.25
C VAL A 164 8.88 3.90 -18.59
N PRO A 165 8.50 4.26 -19.82
CA PRO A 165 8.15 5.64 -20.16
C PRO A 165 7.07 6.19 -19.21
N MET A 166 7.17 7.46 -18.83
CA MET A 166 6.19 8.10 -17.94
C MET A 166 4.76 8.00 -18.46
N SER A 167 4.58 8.06 -19.79
CA SER A 167 3.27 7.92 -20.43
C SER A 167 2.61 6.57 -20.20
N GLU A 168 3.35 5.52 -19.85
CA GLU A 168 2.77 4.22 -19.50
C GLU A 168 2.17 4.20 -18.08
N LEU A 169 2.56 5.14 -17.21
CA LEU A 169 2.06 5.24 -15.84
C LEU A 169 0.83 6.16 -15.72
N VAL A 170 0.62 7.04 -16.70
CA VAL A 170 -0.43 8.05 -16.72
C VAL A 170 -1.69 7.51 -17.38
N THR A 171 -2.81 7.53 -16.65
CA THR A 171 -4.14 7.14 -17.15
C THR A 171 -4.97 8.35 -17.53
N ASP A 172 -6.04 8.12 -18.30
CA ASP A 172 -7.01 9.17 -18.65
C ASP A 172 -7.67 9.75 -17.37
N GLU A 173 -7.95 8.91 -16.38
CA GLU A 173 -8.48 9.31 -15.08
C GLU A 173 -7.50 10.20 -14.30
N ALA A 174 -6.22 9.83 -14.21
CA ALA A 174 -5.20 10.63 -13.53
C ALA A 174 -5.00 11.99 -14.22
N MET A 175 -5.03 12.01 -15.56
CA MET A 175 -4.97 13.25 -16.33
C MET A 175 -6.20 14.13 -16.10
N TRP A 176 -7.40 13.53 -16.10
CA TRP A 176 -8.64 14.25 -15.81
C TRP A 176 -8.61 14.86 -14.41
N GLU A 177 -8.15 14.12 -13.41
CA GLU A 177 -7.99 14.64 -12.04
C GLU A 177 -7.03 15.83 -12.01
N PHE A 178 -5.86 15.70 -12.64
CA PHE A 178 -4.90 16.80 -12.73
C PHE A 178 -5.47 18.05 -13.39
N GLU A 179 -6.27 17.92 -14.45
CA GLU A 179 -6.90 19.04 -15.13
C GLU A 179 -7.96 19.76 -14.28
N ASN A 180 -8.69 19.01 -13.45
CA ASN A 180 -9.75 19.54 -12.59
C ASN A 180 -9.24 20.07 -11.24
N PHE A 181 -8.10 19.57 -10.74
CA PHE A 181 -7.58 19.86 -9.39
C PHE A 181 -6.16 20.45 -9.38
N LYS A 182 -5.94 21.54 -10.12
CA LYS A 182 -4.61 22.19 -10.30
C LYS A 182 -4.04 22.90 -9.07
N GLN A 183 -4.84 23.16 -8.04
CA GLN A 183 -4.42 23.89 -6.84
C GLN A 183 -4.37 22.96 -5.63
N TYR A 184 -3.17 22.49 -5.27
CA TYR A 184 -2.95 21.55 -4.17
C TYR A 184 -3.75 21.85 -2.89
N GLY A 185 -3.75 23.10 -2.40
CA GLY A 185 -4.48 23.47 -1.18
C GLY A 185 -6.01 23.27 -1.29
N ASN A 186 -6.57 23.53 -2.48
CA ASN A 186 -7.98 23.28 -2.74
C ASN A 186 -8.24 21.79 -2.90
N THR A 187 -7.36 21.05 -3.58
CA THR A 187 -7.42 19.59 -3.72
C THR A 187 -7.47 18.92 -2.35
N VAL A 188 -6.53 19.25 -1.45
CA VAL A 188 -6.50 18.73 -0.08
C VAL A 188 -7.81 19.04 0.67
N THR A 189 -8.34 20.26 0.54
CA THR A 189 -9.58 20.65 1.22
C THR A 189 -10.79 19.90 0.66
N GLN A 190 -10.85 19.68 -0.65
CA GLN A 190 -11.96 18.96 -1.29
C GLN A 190 -11.87 17.45 -1.06
N PHE A 191 -10.66 16.90 -0.96
CA PHE A 191 -10.43 15.48 -0.79
C PHE A 191 -10.60 15.05 0.67
N PHE A 192 -10.11 15.85 1.62
CA PHE A 192 -10.06 15.48 3.04
C PHE A 192 -10.84 16.41 3.97
N GLY A 193 -11.31 17.57 3.50
CA GLY A 193 -11.97 18.59 4.33
C GLY A 193 -13.49 18.44 4.46
N ARG A 194 -14.11 17.44 3.83
CA ARG A 194 -15.56 17.20 3.90
C ARG A 194 -15.89 15.73 4.15
N LYS A 195 -17.08 15.48 4.71
CA LYS A 195 -17.61 14.11 4.95
C LYS A 195 -17.85 13.32 3.65
N ASP A 196 -17.96 14.02 2.53
CA ASP A 196 -18.16 13.53 1.17
C ASP A 196 -16.94 13.77 0.27
N GLY A 197 -15.77 14.00 0.89
CA GLY A 197 -14.54 14.27 0.16
C GLY A 197 -14.17 13.17 -0.83
N LEU A 198 -13.53 13.56 -1.92
CA LEU A 198 -13.04 12.63 -2.95
C LEU A 198 -11.89 11.74 -2.43
N GLY A 199 -11.40 11.94 -1.20
CA GLY A 199 -10.34 11.16 -0.57
C GLY A 199 -9.15 10.84 -1.49
N HIS A 200 -8.38 9.79 -1.19
CA HIS A 200 -7.14 9.52 -1.91
C HIS A 200 -6.73 8.05 -1.85
N ASP A 201 -6.15 7.53 -2.93
CA ASP A 201 -5.91 6.10 -3.13
C ASP A 201 -4.47 5.64 -2.91
N THR A 202 -4.01 5.81 -1.67
CA THR A 202 -2.83 5.09 -1.19
C THR A 202 -3.17 3.62 -0.99
N VAL A 203 -2.34 2.73 -1.54
CA VAL A 203 -2.51 1.29 -1.43
C VAL A 203 -1.59 0.71 -0.37
N GLY A 204 -1.97 -0.45 0.18
CA GLY A 204 -1.13 -1.13 1.17
C GLY A 204 -1.61 -2.52 1.53
N ALA A 205 -0.71 -3.27 2.14
CA ALA A 205 -0.96 -4.64 2.53
C ALA A 205 -0.18 -5.03 3.79
N VAL A 206 -0.76 -5.93 4.57
CA VAL A 206 -0.14 -6.56 5.75
C VAL A 206 -0.42 -8.05 5.74
N ALA A 207 0.60 -8.85 6.04
CA ALA A 207 0.51 -10.30 6.03
C ALA A 207 1.11 -10.93 7.28
N LEU A 208 0.55 -12.07 7.69
CA LEU A 208 1.07 -13.00 8.69
C LEU A 208 1.29 -14.35 7.99
N ASP A 209 2.50 -14.90 8.04
CA ASP A 209 2.82 -16.19 7.44
C ASP A 209 2.67 -17.37 8.41
N ILE A 210 2.85 -18.59 7.88
CA ILE A 210 2.69 -19.84 8.64
C ILE A 210 3.73 -20.03 9.76
N ARG A 211 4.84 -19.27 9.72
CA ARG A 211 5.89 -19.27 10.76
C ARG A 211 5.59 -18.25 11.85
N GLY A 212 4.55 -17.43 11.67
CA GLY A 212 4.20 -16.35 12.60
C GLY A 212 4.91 -15.04 12.31
N ASN A 213 5.60 -14.91 11.16
CA ASN A 213 6.25 -13.67 10.77
C ASN A 213 5.24 -12.70 10.16
N VAL A 214 5.44 -11.40 10.42
CA VAL A 214 4.57 -10.33 9.91
C VAL A 214 5.37 -9.43 8.97
N ALA A 215 4.74 -8.93 7.92
CA ALA A 215 5.30 -7.88 7.07
C ALA A 215 4.23 -6.88 6.67
N CYS A 216 4.64 -5.67 6.29
CA CYS A 216 3.76 -4.60 5.82
C CYS A 216 4.41 -3.77 4.71
N GLY A 217 3.58 -3.10 3.93
CA GLY A 217 4.05 -2.17 2.91
C GLY A 217 2.94 -1.26 2.38
N THR A 218 3.35 -0.19 1.71
CA THR A 218 2.48 0.80 1.08
C THR A 218 3.12 1.39 -0.17
N SER A 219 2.28 1.89 -1.07
CA SER A 219 2.68 2.59 -2.30
C SER A 219 1.66 3.68 -2.62
N THR A 220 2.11 4.81 -3.16
CA THR A 220 1.23 5.92 -3.56
C THR A 220 1.85 6.82 -4.64
N GLY A 221 1.01 7.46 -5.46
CA GLY A 221 1.40 8.63 -6.24
C GLY A 221 1.39 9.93 -5.44
N GLY A 222 0.85 9.94 -4.22
CA GLY A 222 0.67 11.14 -3.41
C GLY A 222 -0.42 12.04 -4.00
N ILE A 223 -0.62 13.27 -3.52
CA ILE A 223 -1.83 14.03 -3.88
C ILE A 223 -1.71 14.80 -5.20
N THR A 224 -2.78 14.83 -6.00
CA THR A 224 -2.84 15.59 -7.27
C THR A 224 -2.39 17.05 -7.11
N ALA A 225 -1.62 17.51 -8.08
CA ALA A 225 -1.00 18.83 -8.13
C ALA A 225 -0.04 19.11 -6.96
N LYS A 226 0.47 18.06 -6.28
CA LYS A 226 1.58 18.21 -5.33
C LYS A 226 2.75 18.94 -5.98
N ARG A 227 3.52 19.66 -5.17
CA ARG A 227 4.80 20.19 -5.65
C ARG A 227 5.72 19.03 -6.04
N PRO A 228 6.49 19.14 -7.14
CA PRO A 228 7.53 18.19 -7.47
C PRO A 228 8.46 17.96 -6.27
N GLY A 229 8.79 16.70 -6.00
CA GLY A 229 9.58 16.31 -4.83
C GLY A 229 8.82 16.33 -3.49
N ARG A 230 7.49 16.51 -3.48
CA ARG A 230 6.69 16.33 -2.25
C ARG A 230 6.63 14.85 -1.91
N VAL A 231 7.15 14.54 -0.72
CA VAL A 231 7.09 13.22 -0.10
C VAL A 231 5.88 13.14 0.84
N GLY A 232 5.11 12.05 0.73
CA GLY A 232 4.00 11.74 1.62
C GLY A 232 4.41 11.01 2.89
N ASP A 233 3.45 10.38 3.54
CA ASP A 233 3.64 9.50 4.69
C ASP A 233 4.10 8.09 4.28
N SER A 234 3.69 7.60 3.11
CA SER A 234 3.99 6.24 2.63
C SER A 234 5.45 5.79 2.75
N PRO A 235 6.48 6.59 2.42
CA PRO A 235 7.87 6.13 2.50
C PRO A 235 8.51 6.40 3.88
N VAL A 236 7.76 6.95 4.83
CA VAL A 236 8.25 7.32 6.16
C VAL A 236 7.94 6.20 7.14
N VAL A 237 8.98 5.48 7.56
CA VAL A 237 8.85 4.43 8.59
C VAL A 237 8.35 5.06 9.90
N GLY A 238 7.12 4.74 10.29
CA GLY A 238 6.55 5.16 11.56
C GLY A 238 7.14 4.43 12.76
N TRP A 239 7.32 5.18 13.86
CA TRP A 239 7.65 4.64 15.18
C TRP A 239 6.95 5.50 16.24
N LEU A 240 5.92 4.98 16.93
CA LEU A 240 5.44 5.59 18.18
C LEU A 240 6.07 4.85 19.37
N ASP A 241 6.92 5.56 20.10
CA ASP A 241 7.48 5.13 21.36
C ASP A 241 6.49 5.52 22.47
N GLY A 242 5.73 4.54 22.99
CA GLY A 242 4.70 4.84 23.99
C GLY A 242 3.90 3.66 24.56
N PHE A 243 3.85 2.51 23.89
CA PHE A 243 3.19 1.32 24.43
C PHE A 243 4.20 0.31 24.95
N LYS A 244 4.40 0.29 26.27
CA LYS A 244 5.08 -0.81 26.96
C LYS A 244 4.27 -2.09 26.76
N GLY A 245 4.63 -2.93 25.79
CA GLY A 245 4.17 -4.33 25.76
C GLY A 245 3.81 -4.95 24.40
N THR A 246 3.84 -4.21 23.29
CA THR A 246 3.58 -4.76 21.94
C THR A 246 4.53 -4.11 20.95
N SER A 247 5.03 -4.86 19.95
CA SER A 247 5.75 -4.29 18.79
C SER A 247 4.88 -3.21 18.16
N SER A 248 5.14 -1.95 18.50
CA SER A 248 4.34 -0.79 18.09
C SER A 248 4.59 -0.42 16.64
N THR A 249 5.76 -0.76 16.08
CA THR A 249 6.17 -0.42 14.72
C THR A 249 5.21 -0.92 13.64
N LEU A 250 4.74 -2.17 13.71
CA LEU A 250 3.84 -2.74 12.71
C LEU A 250 2.40 -2.27 12.85
N LEU A 251 1.92 -2.02 14.07
CA LEU A 251 0.58 -1.46 14.30
C LEU A 251 0.52 0.01 13.88
N ASP A 252 1.62 0.75 14.07
CA ASP A 252 1.73 2.14 13.64
C ASP A 252 1.88 2.25 12.12
N ILE A 253 2.60 1.34 11.47
CA ILE A 253 2.60 1.26 10.01
C ILE A 253 1.24 0.81 9.52
N LEU A 254 0.57 -0.17 10.14
CA LEU A 254 -0.84 -0.49 9.88
C LEU A 254 -1.72 0.75 10.01
N LEU A 255 -1.52 1.61 11.01
CA LEU A 255 -2.30 2.83 11.23
C LEU A 255 -1.91 3.96 10.25
N GLN A 256 -0.66 4.03 9.79
CA GLN A 256 -0.20 4.93 8.74
C GLN A 256 -0.71 4.48 7.37
N THR A 257 -0.58 3.19 7.02
CA THR A 257 -1.17 2.60 5.82
C THR A 257 -2.69 2.68 5.83
N CYS A 258 -3.34 2.44 6.97
CA CYS A 258 -4.80 2.41 7.11
C CYS A 258 -5.38 3.71 7.67
N ASN A 259 -4.73 4.87 7.50
CA ASN A 259 -5.21 6.12 8.10
C ASN A 259 -6.56 6.61 7.53
N LEU A 260 -7.18 5.89 6.58
CA LEU A 260 -8.52 6.19 6.08
C LEU A 260 -9.36 4.91 5.83
N THR A 261 -10.67 5.11 5.89
CA THR A 261 -11.79 4.23 6.28
C THR A 261 -12.21 3.09 5.31
N ALA A 262 -11.33 2.45 4.54
CA ALA A 262 -11.74 1.34 3.64
C ALA A 262 -10.69 0.22 3.59
N CYS A 263 -10.73 -0.68 4.57
CA CYS A 263 -9.99 -1.95 4.52
C CYS A 263 -10.87 -3.05 3.93
N VAL A 264 -10.39 -3.76 2.91
CA VAL A 264 -11.02 -5.00 2.47
C VAL A 264 -10.34 -6.14 3.23
N LEU A 265 -11.01 -6.60 4.28
CA LEU A 265 -10.63 -7.82 4.99
C LEU A 265 -11.14 -9.03 4.20
N VAL A 266 -10.25 -9.70 3.46
CA VAL A 266 -10.58 -10.96 2.81
C VAL A 266 -10.15 -12.10 3.74
N PHE A 267 -11.12 -12.73 4.39
CA PHE A 267 -10.93 -13.99 5.09
C PHE A 267 -11.24 -15.13 4.12
N PHE A 268 -10.32 -16.10 3.99
CA PHE A 268 -10.52 -17.35 3.26
C PHE A 268 -10.73 -18.51 4.23
#